data_AF-A0A1Y3W226-F1
#
_entry.id   AF-A0A1Y3W226-F1
#
_cell.length_a   1.000
_cell.length_b   1.000
_cell.length_c   1.000
_cell.angle_alpha   90.00
_cell.angle_beta   90.00
_cell.angle_gamma   90.00
#
_symmetry.space_group_name_H-M   'P 1'
#
loop_
_entity.id
_entity.type
_entity.pdbx_description
1 polymer ?
#
loop_
_entity_poly.entity_id
_entity_poly.type
_entity_poly.pdbx_seq_one_letter_code
_entity_poly.pdbx_strand_id
1 'polypeptide(L)'
;MDNLQLIQSKIYEIRRQKVMLDRDLAELYQVTTGNLNKAVKRNLKRFPPDFMFQLTVEKWEALRFQIGILKNGRGEHTKYLPYAFTEQGLAMLSGILNSDIAINVNISIMRAFVAIRQMIASPKTNKIDELEKRMDAIENYIEEVFSDYNDINNDTRIQLELINQTLAELQTKDRGFKERKQIGYKLPGCEEDDKTKY
;
A
#
# COMPACT_ATOMS: atom_id res chain seq x y z
N MET A 1 -13.83 21.55 19.42
CA MET A 1 -13.25 20.50 18.55
C MET A 1 -13.96 19.16 18.75
N ASP A 2 -14.55 18.89 19.91
CA ASP A 2 -15.15 17.59 20.27
C ASP A 2 -16.37 17.15 19.43
N ASN A 3 -17.15 18.10 18.89
CA ASN A 3 -18.34 17.77 18.10
C ASN A 3 -18.03 17.05 16.78
N LEU A 4 -16.89 17.34 16.15
CA LEU A 4 -16.58 16.74 14.85
C LEU A 4 -16.23 15.25 14.96
N GLN A 5 -15.49 14.88 16.01
CA GLN A 5 -15.08 13.50 16.26
C GLN A 5 -16.28 12.63 16.68
N LEU A 6 -17.22 13.21 17.45
CA LEU A 6 -18.49 12.56 17.80
C LEU A 6 -19.40 12.34 16.58
N ILE A 7 -19.43 13.31 15.67
CA ILE A 7 -20.18 13.19 14.41
C ILE A 7 -19.55 12.11 13.53
N GLN A 8 -18.22 12.08 13.42
CA GLN A 8 -17.50 11.09 12.62
C GLN A 8 -17.74 9.65 13.08
N SER A 9 -17.79 9.40 14.40
CA SER A 9 -18.04 8.05 14.93
C SER A 9 -19.46 7.53 14.69
N LYS A 10 -20.41 8.43 14.37
CA LYS A 10 -21.82 8.13 14.04
C LYS A 10 -22.08 8.03 12.54
N ILE A 11 -21.04 8.12 11.69
CA ILE A 11 -21.15 7.92 10.24
C ILE A 11 -20.86 6.45 9.93
N TYR A 12 -21.87 5.76 9.41
CA TYR A 12 -21.80 4.36 9.03
C TYR A 12 -21.64 4.20 7.53
N GLU A 13 -21.05 3.10 7.09
CA GLU A 13 -20.99 2.74 5.67
C GLU A 13 -21.97 1.59 5.40
N ILE A 14 -23.08 1.91 4.73
CA ILE A 14 -24.14 0.96 4.42
C ILE A 14 -24.44 1.04 2.93
N ARG A 15 -24.45 -0.11 2.23
CA ARG A 15 -24.63 -0.17 0.75
C ARG A 15 -23.63 0.70 -0.02
N ARG A 16 -22.37 0.79 0.45
CA ARG A 16 -21.31 1.66 -0.12
C ARG A 16 -21.65 3.16 -0.08
N GLN A 17 -22.61 3.55 0.75
CA GLN A 17 -22.96 4.94 1.00
C GLN A 17 -22.66 5.26 2.47
N LYS A 18 -22.13 6.46 2.70
CA LYS A 18 -21.96 6.99 4.05
C LYS A 18 -23.32 7.51 4.52
N VAL A 19 -23.82 6.95 5.63
CA VAL A 19 -25.15 7.23 6.16
C VAL A 19 -25.11 7.46 7.67
N MET A 20 -26.07 8.25 8.16
CA MET A 20 -26.34 8.41 9.59
C MET A 20 -27.72 7.84 9.93
N LEU A 21 -27.85 7.27 11.12
CA LEU A 21 -29.11 6.69 11.59
C LEU A 21 -30.00 7.77 12.21
N ASP A 22 -31.33 7.59 12.07
CA ASP A 22 -32.34 8.44 12.67
C ASP A 22 -32.18 8.62 14.19
N ARG A 23 -31.76 7.57 14.91
CA ARG A 23 -31.45 7.60 16.34
C ARG A 23 -30.33 8.56 16.69
N ASP A 24 -29.21 8.45 15.98
CA ASP A 24 -28.04 9.28 16.21
C ASP A 24 -28.30 10.73 15.82
N LEU A 25 -29.03 10.94 14.72
CA LEU A 25 -29.45 12.26 14.30
C LEU A 25 -30.39 12.91 15.31
N ALA A 26 -31.36 12.16 15.84
CA ALA A 26 -32.28 12.67 16.84
C ALA A 26 -31.53 13.12 18.11
N GLU A 27 -30.55 12.34 18.56
CA GLU A 27 -29.67 12.70 19.69
C GLU A 27 -28.87 13.98 19.42
N LEU A 28 -28.22 14.07 18.24
CA LEU A 28 -27.44 15.25 17.86
C LEU A 28 -28.31 16.51 17.73
N TYR A 29 -29.52 16.37 17.19
CA TYR A 29 -30.48 17.45 17.03
C TYR A 29 -31.29 17.77 18.30
N GLN A 30 -31.08 17.03 19.38
CA GLN A 30 -31.84 17.15 20.64
C GLN A 30 -33.36 17.03 20.44
N VAL A 31 -33.77 16.16 19.52
CA VAL A 31 -35.18 15.85 19.24
C VAL A 31 -35.45 14.37 19.50
N THR A 32 -36.71 13.99 19.65
CA THR A 32 -37.08 12.57 19.70
C THR A 32 -37.04 11.97 18.29
N THR A 33 -36.65 10.70 18.18
CA THR A 33 -36.67 9.95 16.90
C THR A 33 -38.04 9.97 16.23
N GLY A 34 -39.10 9.87 17.04
CA GLY A 34 -40.47 9.99 16.57
C GLY A 34 -40.78 11.34 15.94
N ASN A 35 -40.33 12.44 16.52
CA ASN A 35 -40.54 13.78 15.97
C ASN A 35 -39.76 14.00 14.68
N LEU A 36 -38.50 13.53 14.62
CA LEU A 36 -37.70 13.56 13.40
C LEU A 36 -38.39 12.80 12.27
N ASN A 37 -38.80 11.55 12.53
CA ASN A 37 -39.48 10.71 11.55
C ASN A 37 -40.84 11.29 11.13
N LYS A 38 -41.57 11.94 12.05
CA LYS A 38 -42.83 12.64 11.74
C LYS A 38 -42.60 13.86 10.84
N ALA A 39 -41.55 14.63 11.07
CA ALA A 39 -41.18 15.78 10.25
C ALA A 39 -40.79 15.36 8.82
N VAL A 40 -40.05 14.25 8.70
CA VAL A 40 -39.69 13.62 7.42
C VAL A 40 -40.93 13.09 6.70
N LYS A 41 -41.83 12.37 7.39
CA LYS A 41 -43.08 11.85 6.81
C LYS A 41 -44.00 12.95 6.26
N ARG A 42 -44.00 14.14 6.86
CA ARG A 42 -44.74 15.30 6.34
C ARG A 42 -44.14 15.87 5.06
N ASN A 43 -42.84 15.67 4.85
CA ASN A 43 -42.06 16.24 3.75
C ASN A 43 -41.48 15.16 2.81
N LEU A 44 -42.16 14.02 2.66
CA LEU A 44 -41.67 12.87 1.87
C LEU A 44 -41.28 13.23 0.42
N LYS A 45 -41.90 14.25 -0.17
CA LYS A 45 -41.54 14.76 -1.50
C LYS A 45 -40.06 15.22 -1.61
N ARG A 46 -39.43 15.57 -0.48
CA ARG A 46 -38.01 15.98 -0.40
C ARG A 46 -37.05 14.81 -0.15
N PHE A 47 -37.56 13.62 0.13
CA PHE A 47 -36.78 12.43 0.46
C PHE A 47 -37.02 11.32 -0.57
N PRO A 48 -36.36 11.39 -1.74
CA PRO A 48 -36.33 10.25 -2.66
C PRO A 48 -35.61 9.05 -2.02
N PRO A 49 -35.76 7.83 -2.58
CA PRO A 49 -35.14 6.61 -2.05
C PRO A 49 -33.62 6.66 -1.90
N ASP A 50 -32.95 7.52 -2.67
CA ASP A 50 -31.49 7.71 -2.63
C ASP A 50 -31.03 8.59 -1.45
N PHE A 51 -31.96 9.34 -0.83
CA PHE A 51 -31.65 10.28 0.25
C PHE A 51 -31.91 9.65 1.62
N MET A 52 -32.85 8.72 1.66
CA MET A 52 -33.31 8.06 2.86
C MET A 52 -33.82 6.67 2.51
N PHE A 53 -33.44 5.68 3.31
CA PHE A 53 -34.01 4.34 3.22
C PHE A 53 -34.11 3.71 4.59
N GLN A 54 -35.04 2.77 4.75
CA GLN A 54 -35.13 1.97 5.96
C GLN A 54 -34.14 0.81 5.90
N LEU A 55 -33.45 0.52 7.00
CA LEU A 55 -32.60 -0.67 7.08
C LEU A 55 -33.44 -1.94 7.05
N THR A 56 -32.86 -3.06 6.61
CA THR A 56 -33.46 -4.40 6.73
C THR A 56 -33.07 -5.04 8.05
N VAL A 57 -33.84 -6.03 8.52
CA VAL A 57 -33.61 -6.68 9.83
C VAL A 57 -32.20 -7.25 9.91
N GLU A 58 -31.77 -7.97 8.87
CA GLU A 58 -30.44 -8.58 8.78
C GLU A 58 -29.31 -7.54 8.87
N LYS A 59 -29.43 -6.43 8.13
CA LYS A 59 -28.43 -5.36 8.14
C LYS A 59 -28.40 -4.64 9.48
N TRP A 60 -29.56 -4.47 10.11
CA TRP A 60 -29.66 -3.89 11.43
C TRP A 60 -28.99 -4.76 12.48
N GLU A 61 -29.23 -6.07 12.49
CA GLU A 61 -28.58 -7.00 13.42
C GLU A 61 -27.06 -7.03 13.24
N ALA A 62 -26.57 -7.08 11.99
CA ALA A 62 -25.14 -7.01 11.70
C ALA A 62 -24.50 -5.70 12.19
N LEU A 63 -25.17 -4.57 11.96
CA LEU A 63 -24.72 -3.26 12.43
C LEU A 63 -24.73 -3.17 13.96
N ARG A 64 -25.77 -3.73 14.60
CA ARG A 64 -25.93 -3.75 16.06
C ARG A 64 -24.82 -4.54 16.74
N PHE A 65 -24.42 -5.67 16.14
CA PHE A 65 -23.27 -6.46 16.55
C PHE A 65 -21.96 -5.66 16.45
N GLN A 66 -21.75 -4.96 15.35
CA GLN A 66 -20.53 -4.16 15.11
C GLN A 66 -20.41 -2.94 16.05
N ILE A 67 -21.52 -2.27 16.36
CA ILE A 67 -21.52 -1.07 17.23
C ILE A 67 -21.44 -1.46 18.72
N GLY A 68 -21.56 -2.75 19.06
CA GLY A 68 -21.50 -3.21 20.46
C GLY A 68 -22.70 -2.76 21.29
N ILE A 69 -23.87 -2.52 20.67
CA ILE A 69 -25.13 -2.22 21.39
C ILE A 69 -25.76 -3.53 21.90
N LEU A 70 -24.94 -4.44 22.43
CA LEU A 70 -25.43 -5.61 23.14
C LEU A 70 -25.70 -5.17 24.60
N LYS A 71 -26.83 -4.50 24.82
CA LYS A 71 -27.33 -4.31 26.19
C LYS A 71 -28.25 -5.48 26.50
N ASN A 72 -27.78 -6.38 27.36
CA ASN A 72 -28.57 -7.45 27.95
C ASN A 72 -29.67 -6.83 28.83
N GLY A 73 -30.91 -6.74 28.35
CA GLY A 73 -32.01 -6.13 29.12
C GLY A 73 -33.36 -5.99 28.41
N ARG A 74 -34.46 -6.09 29.17
CA ARG A 74 -35.86 -6.00 28.69
C ARG A 74 -36.12 -4.69 27.93
N GLY A 75 -36.58 -4.82 26.68
CA GLY A 75 -36.72 -3.73 25.69
C GLY A 75 -35.91 -3.96 24.41
N GLU A 76 -35.25 -5.12 24.33
CA GLU A 76 -34.21 -5.57 23.38
C GLU A 76 -34.54 -5.59 21.88
N HIS A 77 -35.82 -5.50 21.51
CA HIS A 77 -36.23 -5.39 20.10
C HIS A 77 -36.67 -3.96 19.82
N THR A 78 -35.88 -3.23 19.04
CA THR A 78 -36.38 -2.00 18.41
C THR A 78 -37.60 -2.40 17.58
N LYS A 79 -38.80 -2.03 18.03
CA LYS A 79 -40.07 -2.37 17.37
C LYS A 79 -40.16 -1.82 15.93
N TYR A 80 -39.26 -0.91 15.58
CA TYR A 80 -39.18 -0.24 14.29
C TYR A 80 -37.74 -0.25 13.80
N LEU A 81 -37.55 -0.62 12.53
CA LEU A 81 -36.24 -0.55 11.91
C LEU A 81 -35.86 0.92 11.70
N PRO A 82 -34.64 1.33 12.07
CA PRO A 82 -34.21 2.71 11.94
C PRO A 82 -34.09 3.13 10.49
N TYR A 83 -34.32 4.41 10.24
CA TYR A 83 -34.04 5.01 8.95
C TYR A 83 -32.58 5.43 8.86
N ALA A 84 -31.98 5.19 7.70
CA ALA A 84 -30.66 5.67 7.33
C ALA A 84 -30.80 6.85 6.38
N PHE A 85 -30.09 7.94 6.68
CA PHE A 85 -30.04 9.16 5.90
C PHE A 85 -28.65 9.32 5.28
N THR A 86 -28.61 9.60 3.98
CA THR A 86 -27.37 9.97 3.28
C THR A 86 -27.05 11.45 3.52
N GLU A 87 -25.89 11.90 3.07
CA GLU A 87 -25.50 13.32 3.12
C GLU A 87 -26.56 14.23 2.48
N GLN A 88 -27.13 13.83 1.35
CA GLN A 88 -28.17 14.60 0.66
C GLN A 88 -29.48 14.61 1.45
N GLY A 89 -29.85 13.49 2.07
CA GLY A 89 -31.01 13.44 2.96
C GLY A 89 -30.81 14.33 4.19
N LEU A 90 -29.60 14.38 4.73
CA LEU A 90 -29.27 15.25 5.83
C LEU A 90 -29.35 16.73 5.44
N ALA A 91 -28.84 17.09 4.28
CA ALA A 91 -28.99 18.44 3.74
C ALA A 91 -30.47 18.86 3.64
N MET A 92 -31.38 17.93 3.32
CA MET A 92 -32.83 18.20 3.32
C MET A 92 -33.42 18.41 4.72
N LEU A 93 -32.85 17.80 5.77
CA LEU A 93 -33.29 18.03 7.15
C LEU A 93 -33.04 19.47 7.61
N SER A 94 -32.03 20.16 7.06
CA SER A 94 -31.73 21.56 7.38
C SER A 94 -32.89 22.51 7.08
N GLY A 95 -33.68 22.22 6.05
CA GLY A 95 -34.84 23.03 5.67
C GLY A 95 -36.14 22.63 6.40
N ILE A 96 -36.08 21.63 7.27
CA ILE A 96 -37.23 21.08 8.01
C ILE A 96 -37.07 21.32 9.51
N LEU A 97 -35.85 21.20 10.03
CA LEU A 97 -35.51 21.43 11.43
C LEU A 97 -34.94 22.84 11.59
N ASN A 98 -35.78 23.79 11.98
CA ASN A 98 -35.43 25.21 12.09
C ASN A 98 -34.92 25.64 13.47
N SER A 99 -34.47 24.70 14.32
CA SER A 99 -33.88 25.04 15.62
C SER A 99 -32.44 25.51 15.44
N ASP A 100 -31.99 26.50 16.21
CA ASP A 100 -30.60 27.01 16.16
C ASP A 100 -29.57 25.89 16.39
N ILE A 101 -29.91 24.96 17.29
CA ILE A 101 -29.10 23.76 17.56
C ILE A 101 -29.06 22.88 16.31
N ALA A 102 -30.19 22.66 15.65
CA ALA A 102 -30.28 21.81 14.48
C ALA A 102 -29.55 22.39 13.26
N ILE A 103 -29.60 23.70 13.08
CA ILE A 103 -28.86 24.41 12.04
C ILE A 103 -27.35 24.22 12.25
N ASN A 104 -26.85 24.45 13.46
CA ASN A 104 -25.42 24.35 13.77
C ASN A 104 -24.89 22.90 13.67
N VAL A 105 -25.69 21.93 14.15
CA VAL A 105 -25.38 20.51 14.03
C VAL A 105 -25.33 20.10 12.56
N ASN A 106 -26.31 20.51 11.75
CA ASN A 106 -26.31 20.16 10.33
C ASN A 106 -25.09 20.73 9.59
N ILE A 107 -24.71 21.98 9.87
CA ILE A 107 -23.47 22.59 9.32
C ILE A 107 -22.25 21.75 9.72
N SER A 108 -22.17 21.35 10.98
CA SER A 108 -21.06 20.55 11.51
C SER A 108 -21.00 19.16 10.85
N ILE A 109 -22.16 18.53 10.63
CA ILE A 109 -22.23 17.23 9.96
C ILE A 109 -21.80 17.36 8.50
N MET A 110 -22.32 18.35 7.76
CA MET A 110 -21.92 18.59 6.37
C MET A 110 -20.41 18.80 6.23
N ARG A 111 -19.78 19.56 7.16
CA ARG A 111 -18.32 19.72 7.20
C ARG A 111 -17.60 18.39 7.41
N ALA A 112 -18.10 17.53 8.29
CA ALA A 112 -17.52 16.21 8.53
C ALA A 112 -17.59 15.31 7.28
N PHE A 113 -18.72 15.30 6.57
CA PHE A 113 -18.86 14.53 5.34
C PHE A 113 -17.94 15.04 4.23
N VAL A 114 -17.80 16.36 4.07
CA VAL A 114 -16.85 16.97 3.13
C VAL A 114 -15.41 16.60 3.48
N ALA A 115 -15.02 16.69 4.76
CA ALA A 115 -13.69 16.31 5.23
C ALA A 115 -13.38 14.83 4.95
N ILE A 116 -14.34 13.93 5.21
CA ILE A 116 -14.21 12.50 4.88
C ILE A 116 -14.04 12.31 3.37
N ARG A 117 -14.84 13.01 2.55
CA ARG A 117 -14.73 12.91 1.10
C ARG A 117 -13.39 13.41 0.60
N GLN A 118 -12.88 14.52 1.13
CA GLN A 118 -11.54 15.04 0.82
C GLN A 118 -10.45 14.06 1.24
N MET A 119 -10.59 13.41 2.40
CA MET A 119 -9.63 12.39 2.85
C MET A 119 -9.61 11.15 1.93
N ILE A 120 -10.74 10.79 1.33
CA ILE A 120 -10.83 9.67 0.36
C ILE A 120 -10.37 10.12 -1.04
N ALA A 121 -10.72 11.35 -1.44
CA ALA A 121 -10.45 11.91 -2.76
C ALA A 121 -9.04 12.51 -2.92
N SER A 122 -8.34 12.79 -1.83
CA SER A 122 -6.88 12.86 -1.81
C SER A 122 -6.37 11.43 -1.58
N PRO A 123 -6.16 10.62 -2.65
CA PRO A 123 -5.35 9.43 -2.50
C PRO A 123 -4.01 9.88 -1.90
N LYS A 124 -3.36 8.98 -1.16
CA LYS A 124 -2.00 9.17 -0.66
C LYS A 124 -1.04 9.20 -1.87
N THR A 125 -1.15 10.20 -2.75
CA THR A 125 -0.23 10.44 -3.86
C THR A 125 1.18 10.41 -3.32
N ASN A 126 1.40 11.06 -2.17
CA ASN A 126 2.68 11.03 -1.47
C ASN A 126 3.29 9.63 -1.26
N LYS A 127 2.48 8.59 -1.03
CA LYS A 127 3.01 7.22 -0.86
C LYS A 127 3.27 6.51 -2.18
N ILE A 128 2.47 6.79 -3.21
CA ILE A 128 2.67 6.26 -4.56
C ILE A 128 3.87 6.97 -5.19
N ASP A 129 3.92 8.29 -5.11
CA ASP A 129 5.04 9.14 -5.54
C ASP A 129 6.34 8.78 -4.80
N GLU A 130 6.28 8.48 -3.50
CA GLU A 130 7.46 8.00 -2.76
C GLU A 130 7.89 6.59 -3.21
N LEU A 131 6.93 5.72 -3.56
CA LEU A 131 7.24 4.41 -4.13
C LEU A 131 7.88 4.54 -5.52
N GLU A 132 7.33 5.40 -6.39
CA GLU A 132 7.87 5.68 -7.72
C GLU A 132 9.31 6.18 -7.62
N LYS A 133 9.60 7.16 -6.75
CA LYS A 133 10.97 7.63 -6.52
C LYS A 133 11.93 6.55 -6.04
N ARG A 134 11.45 5.62 -5.21
CA ARG A 134 12.28 4.48 -4.76
C ARG A 134 12.51 3.48 -5.89
N MET A 135 11.53 3.27 -6.77
CA MET A 135 11.69 2.43 -7.96
C MET A 135 12.70 3.04 -8.92
N ASP A 136 12.61 4.34 -9.22
CA ASP A 136 13.57 5.05 -10.07
C ASP A 136 15.00 4.96 -9.50
N ALA A 137 15.16 5.11 -8.18
CA ALA A 137 16.47 5.00 -7.54
C ALA A 137 17.07 3.58 -7.66
N ILE A 138 16.23 2.54 -7.59
CA ILE A 138 16.65 1.15 -7.77
C ILE A 138 17.02 0.89 -9.23
N GLU A 139 16.25 1.39 -10.18
CA GLU A 139 16.56 1.26 -11.62
C GLU A 139 17.92 1.88 -11.96
N ASN A 140 18.18 3.10 -11.49
CA ASN A 140 19.48 3.76 -11.70
C ASN A 140 20.64 2.98 -11.07
N TYR A 141 20.47 2.45 -9.86
CA TYR A 141 21.50 1.63 -9.20
C TYR A 141 21.76 0.33 -9.97
N ILE A 142 20.71 -0.29 -10.52
CA ILE A 142 20.83 -1.49 -11.32
C ILE A 142 21.60 -1.19 -12.61
N GLU A 143 21.31 -0.08 -13.30
CA GLU A 143 22.05 0.34 -14.50
C GLU A 143 23.54 0.58 -14.21
N GLU A 144 23.86 1.24 -13.09
CA GLU A 144 25.23 1.47 -12.64
C GLU A 144 25.98 0.14 -12.42
N VAL A 145 25.39 -0.78 -11.64
CA VAL A 145 25.99 -2.10 -11.38
C VAL A 145 26.16 -2.91 -12.65
N PHE A 146 25.22 -2.84 -13.60
CA PHE A 146 25.35 -3.52 -14.89
C PHE A 146 26.45 -2.91 -15.77
N SER A 147 26.65 -1.59 -15.73
CA SER A 147 27.76 -0.93 -16.42
C SER A 147 29.11 -1.43 -15.87
N ASP A 148 29.28 -1.41 -14.54
CA ASP A 148 30.48 -1.89 -13.88
C ASP A 148 30.77 -3.36 -14.21
N TYR A 149 29.72 -4.20 -14.22
CA TYR A 149 29.85 -5.60 -14.57
C TYR A 149 30.29 -5.81 -16.03
N ASN A 150 29.75 -5.02 -16.97
CA ASN A 150 30.13 -5.08 -18.37
C ASN A 150 31.58 -4.63 -18.58
N ASP A 151 32.04 -3.61 -17.86
CA ASP A 151 33.43 -3.14 -17.93
C ASP A 151 34.40 -4.21 -17.42
N ILE A 152 34.12 -4.82 -16.26
CA ILE A 152 34.93 -5.94 -15.74
C ILE A 152 34.94 -7.13 -16.71
N ASN A 153 33.79 -7.45 -17.29
CA ASN A 153 33.70 -8.55 -18.24
C ASN A 153 34.52 -8.26 -19.52
N ASN A 154 34.47 -7.03 -20.03
CA ASN A 154 35.31 -6.63 -21.17
C ASN A 154 36.81 -6.70 -20.84
N ASP A 155 37.22 -6.18 -19.67
CA ASP A 155 38.61 -6.23 -19.23
C ASP A 155 39.13 -7.66 -19.10
N THR A 156 38.32 -8.55 -18.51
CA THR A 156 38.68 -9.98 -18.40
C THR A 156 38.77 -10.67 -19.76
N ARG A 157 37.91 -10.32 -20.73
CA ARG A 157 38.05 -10.82 -22.11
C ARG A 157 39.36 -10.35 -22.75
N ILE A 158 39.71 -9.08 -22.61
CA ILE A 158 40.97 -8.52 -23.14
C ILE A 158 42.18 -9.21 -22.51
N GLN A 159 42.16 -9.41 -21.20
CA GLN A 159 43.24 -10.12 -20.49
C GLN A 159 43.41 -11.56 -21.00
N LEU A 160 42.32 -12.30 -21.19
CA LEU A 160 42.36 -13.66 -21.73
C LEU A 160 42.91 -13.69 -23.16
N GLU A 161 42.53 -12.72 -24.00
CA GLU A 161 43.04 -12.59 -25.37
C GLU A 161 44.55 -12.34 -25.38
N LEU A 162 45.04 -11.43 -24.53
CA LEU A 162 46.47 -11.16 -24.36
C LEU A 162 47.24 -12.39 -23.86
N ILE A 163 46.70 -13.12 -22.90
CA ILE A 163 47.29 -14.38 -22.41
C ILE A 163 47.41 -15.40 -23.54
N ASN A 164 46.35 -15.59 -24.33
CA ASN A 164 46.38 -16.53 -25.45
C ASN A 164 47.39 -16.11 -26.53
N GLN A 165 47.48 -14.81 -26.83
CA GLN A 165 48.45 -14.28 -27.78
C GLN A 165 49.89 -14.52 -27.31
N THR A 166 50.19 -14.22 -26.04
CA THR A 166 51.53 -14.45 -25.46
C THR A 166 51.90 -15.93 -25.38
N LEU A 167 50.95 -16.82 -25.04
CA LEU A 167 51.16 -18.26 -25.07
C LEU A 167 51.47 -18.77 -26.48
N ALA A 168 50.77 -18.28 -27.51
CA ALA A 168 51.05 -18.64 -28.89
C ALA A 168 52.46 -18.20 -29.31
N GLU A 169 52.88 -16.98 -28.96
CA GLU A 169 54.24 -16.50 -29.22
C GLU A 169 55.32 -17.35 -28.55
N LEU A 170 55.12 -17.75 -27.28
CA LEU A 170 56.05 -18.61 -26.56
C LEU A 170 56.14 -20.02 -27.16
N GLN A 171 55.02 -20.59 -27.59
CA GLN A 171 55.01 -21.91 -28.27
C GLN A 171 55.75 -21.89 -29.61
N THR A 172 55.77 -20.75 -30.32
CA THR A 172 56.58 -20.62 -31.55
C THR A 172 58.08 -20.50 -31.26
N LYS A 173 58.49 -20.02 -30.08
CA LYS A 173 59.89 -19.85 -29.69
C LYS A 173 60.55 -21.14 -29.18
N ASP A 174 59.78 -22.15 -28.74
CA ASP A 174 60.33 -23.39 -28.18
C ASP A 174 60.38 -24.58 -29.16
N ARG A 175 60.94 -24.34 -30.35
CA ARG A 175 61.37 -25.42 -31.28
C ARG A 175 62.86 -25.34 -31.52
N GLY A 176 63.61 -25.83 -30.54
CA GLY A 176 65.03 -26.05 -30.66
C GLY A 176 65.65 -26.52 -29.36
N PHE A 177 65.30 -27.72 -28.88
CA PHE A 177 66.13 -28.42 -27.89
C PHE A 177 67.51 -28.69 -28.52
N LYS A 178 68.41 -27.72 -28.47
CA LYS A 178 69.84 -27.99 -28.62
C LYS A 178 70.24 -28.82 -27.42
N GLU A 179 70.75 -30.03 -27.66
CA GLU A 179 71.30 -30.92 -26.64
C GLU A 179 72.16 -30.11 -25.66
N ARG A 180 71.74 -30.08 -24.40
CA ARG A 180 72.50 -29.38 -23.35
C ARG A 180 73.81 -30.12 -23.16
N LYS A 181 74.94 -29.44 -23.38
CA LYS A 181 76.26 -30.01 -23.10
C LYS A 181 76.31 -30.41 -21.63
N GLN A 182 76.54 -31.69 -21.36
CA GLN A 182 76.77 -32.16 -20.00
C GLN A 182 78.05 -31.50 -19.46
N ILE A 183 77.96 -30.86 -18.31
CA ILE A 183 79.09 -30.24 -17.63
C ILE A 183 79.44 -31.12 -16.44
N GLY A 184 80.61 -31.73 -16.49
CA GLY A 184 81.22 -32.49 -15.40
C GLY A 184 82.74 -32.35 -15.47
N TYR A 185 83.42 -32.36 -14.31
CA TYR A 185 84.87 -32.38 -14.23
C TYR A 185 85.36 -33.82 -14.03
N LYS A 186 86.38 -34.23 -14.79
CA LYS A 186 87.06 -35.51 -14.56
C LYS A 186 87.96 -35.37 -13.33
N LEU A 187 87.74 -36.23 -12.32
CA LEU A 187 88.60 -36.32 -11.14
C LEU A 187 89.94 -36.98 -11.55
N PRO A 188 91.10 -36.39 -11.22
CA PRO A 188 92.39 -37.01 -11.51
C PRO A 188 92.61 -38.18 -10.53
N GLY A 189 92.69 -39.41 -11.06
CA GLY A 189 93.06 -40.60 -10.28
C GLY A 189 92.13 -41.81 -10.37
N CYS A 190 91.02 -41.72 -11.10
CA CYS A 190 90.27 -42.92 -11.50
C CYS A 190 90.66 -43.26 -12.95
N GLU A 191 91.54 -44.24 -13.11
CA GLU A 191 91.67 -44.95 -14.38
C GLU A 191 90.31 -45.58 -14.72
N GLU A 192 89.74 -45.19 -15.85
CA GLU A 192 88.64 -45.95 -16.46
C GLU A 192 89.25 -47.26 -16.96
N ASP A 193 89.07 -48.32 -16.16
CA ASP A 193 89.30 -49.68 -16.62
C ASP A 193 88.45 -49.94 -17.86
N ASP A 194 89.15 -50.07 -18.97
CA ASP A 194 88.66 -50.47 -20.27
C ASP A 194 87.99 -51.85 -20.14
N LYS A 195 86.65 -51.89 -20.22
CA LYS A 195 85.90 -53.12 -20.50
C LYS A 195 84.88 -52.87 -21.60
N THR A 196 85.39 -52.97 -22.83
CA THR A 196 84.89 -53.87 -23.89
C THR A 196 83.38 -54.12 -23.99
N LYS A 197 82.86 -53.72 -25.16
CA LYS A 197 81.97 -54.46 -26.09
C LYS A 197 81.00 -55.47 -25.47
N TYR A 198 79.71 -55.27 -25.68
CA TYR A 198 78.85 -56.10 -26.55
C TYR A 198 77.71 -55.25 -27.11
#